data_AF-A0A1E5S1D8-F1
#
_entry.id   AF-A0A1E5S1D8-F1
#
_cell.length_a   1.000
_cell.length_b   1.000
_cell.length_c   1.000
_cell.angle_alpha   90.00
_cell.angle_beta   90.00
_cell.angle_gamma   90.00
#
_symmetry.space_group_name_H-M   'P 1'
#
loop_
_entity.id
_entity.type
_entity.pdbx_description
1 polymer ?
#
loop_
_entity_poly.entity_id
_entity_poly.type
_entity_poly.pdbx_seq_one_letter_code
_entity_poly.pdbx_strand_id
1 'polypeptide(L)'
;MGSNLSAPVPVFAKECSKLNDKFNECSDKWYKGEFLKGESTENPCSFLFQEFAQCINVALLLKDFKSIEEFQEGDLPDDINEFIQENNIKFDIANRGGFGNKE
;
A
#
# COMPACT_ATOMS: atom_id res chain seq x y z
N MET A 1 -0.92 -17.92 -16.91
CA MET A 1 -2.03 -17.05 -16.49
C MET A 1 -1.46 -16.12 -15.44
N GLY A 2 -1.10 -14.89 -15.83
CA GLY A 2 -0.48 -13.94 -14.90
C GLY A 2 -1.53 -13.43 -13.94
N SER A 3 -1.33 -13.69 -12.64
CA SER A 3 -2.08 -13.06 -11.57
C SER A 3 -1.99 -11.54 -11.74
N ASN A 4 -3.14 -10.89 -11.87
CA ASN A 4 -3.26 -9.44 -11.86
C ASN A 4 -2.74 -8.99 -10.48
N LEU A 5 -1.67 -8.21 -10.43
CA LEU A 5 -1.06 -7.77 -9.16
C LEU A 5 -1.88 -6.63 -8.51
N SER A 6 -2.97 -6.23 -9.17
CA SER A 6 -3.90 -5.18 -8.76
C SER A 6 -4.57 -5.52 -7.43
N ALA A 7 -4.32 -4.70 -6.40
CA ALA A 7 -5.02 -4.80 -5.13
C ALA A 7 -6.49 -4.38 -5.29
N PRO A 8 -7.45 -5.11 -4.72
CA PRO A 8 -8.85 -4.73 -4.78
C PRO A 8 -9.10 -3.48 -3.92
N VAL A 9 -9.98 -2.59 -4.40
CA VAL A 9 -10.44 -1.44 -3.62
C VAL A 9 -11.37 -1.90 -2.50
N PRO A 10 -11.21 -1.42 -1.25
CA PRO A 10 -12.12 -1.76 -0.16
C PRO A 10 -13.57 -1.39 -0.47
N VAL A 11 -14.53 -2.21 -0.01
CA VAL A 11 -15.97 -2.02 -0.28
C VAL A 11 -16.48 -0.65 0.22
N PHE A 12 -15.86 -0.08 1.25
CA PHE A 12 -16.22 1.22 1.82
C PHE A 12 -15.63 2.42 1.06
N ALA A 13 -14.76 2.19 0.06
CA ALA A 13 -14.00 3.23 -0.64
C ALA A 13 -14.11 3.09 -2.18
N LYS A 14 -15.27 2.66 -2.69
CA LYS A 14 -15.50 2.38 -4.12
C LYS A 14 -15.21 3.58 -5.03
N GLU A 15 -15.38 4.79 -4.51
CA GLU A 15 -15.05 6.06 -5.15
C GLU A 15 -13.57 6.14 -5.57
N CYS A 16 -12.68 5.42 -4.90
CA CYS A 16 -11.24 5.40 -5.18
C CYS A 16 -10.86 4.46 -6.33
N SER A 17 -11.80 3.70 -6.92
CA SER A 17 -11.51 2.69 -7.96
C SER A 17 -10.74 3.24 -9.15
N LYS A 18 -11.10 4.44 -9.64
CA LYS A 18 -10.42 5.03 -10.80
C LYS A 18 -8.96 5.42 -10.51
N LEU A 19 -8.65 5.81 -9.28
CA LEU A 19 -7.29 6.13 -8.85
C LEU A 19 -6.48 4.85 -8.68
N ASN A 20 -7.10 3.83 -8.08
CA ASN A 20 -6.52 2.49 -7.96
C ASN A 20 -6.16 1.90 -9.34
N ASP A 21 -7.05 1.97 -10.32
CA ASP A 21 -6.82 1.40 -11.64
C ASP A 21 -5.61 2.05 -12.33
N LYS A 22 -5.48 3.38 -12.24
CA LYS A 22 -4.32 4.11 -12.79
C LYS A 22 -3.02 3.73 -12.09
N PHE A 23 -3.04 3.67 -10.75
CA PHE A 23 -1.87 3.26 -9.97
C PHE A 23 -1.44 1.84 -10.34
N ASN A 24 -2.38 0.89 -10.35
CA ASN A 24 -2.10 -0.52 -10.63
C ASN A 24 -1.61 -0.74 -12.07
N GLU A 25 -2.17 -0.05 -13.07
CA GLU A 25 -1.67 -0.13 -14.44
C GLU A 25 -0.20 0.33 -14.53
N CYS A 26 0.12 1.45 -13.90
CA CYS A 26 1.48 1.98 -13.87
C CYS A 26 2.43 1.03 -13.12
N SER A 27 2.06 0.59 -11.91
CA SER A 27 2.89 -0.25 -11.06
C SER A 27 3.11 -1.62 -11.69
N ASP A 28 2.11 -2.23 -12.32
CA ASP A 28 2.26 -3.52 -12.99
C ASP A 28 3.25 -3.45 -14.14
N LYS A 29 3.18 -2.38 -14.95
CA LYS A 29 4.07 -2.16 -16.07
C LYS A 29 5.51 -1.99 -15.59
N TRP A 30 5.73 -1.11 -14.61
CA TRP A 30 7.05 -0.89 -14.04
C TRP A 30 7.59 -2.15 -13.34
N TYR A 31 6.76 -2.81 -12.52
CA TYR A 31 7.19 -3.97 -11.74
C TYR A 31 7.66 -5.12 -12.64
N LYS A 32 6.87 -5.45 -13.68
CA LYS A 32 7.22 -6.52 -14.64
C LYS A 32 8.29 -6.07 -15.63
N GLY A 33 8.28 -4.79 -16.00
CA GLY A 33 9.11 -4.23 -17.05
C GLY A 33 10.54 -3.95 -16.61
N GLU A 34 10.72 -3.48 -15.38
CA GLU A 34 11.97 -2.91 -14.90
C GLU A 34 12.40 -3.55 -13.57
N PHE A 35 11.52 -3.53 -12.55
CA PHE A 35 11.88 -3.98 -11.19
C PHE A 35 12.29 -5.46 -11.15
N LEU A 36 11.45 -6.37 -11.68
CA LEU A 36 11.74 -7.80 -11.71
C LEU A 36 12.95 -8.17 -12.57
N LYS A 37 13.38 -7.27 -13.46
CA LYS A 37 14.57 -7.45 -14.28
C LYS A 37 15.82 -6.82 -13.64
N GLY A 38 15.67 -6.12 -12.52
CA GLY A 38 16.75 -5.38 -11.87
C GLY A 38 17.19 -4.12 -12.63
N GLU A 39 16.34 -3.58 -13.52
CA GLU A 39 16.68 -2.40 -14.34
C GLU A 39 16.42 -1.08 -13.58
N SER A 40 15.43 -1.06 -12.68
CA SER A 40 15.13 0.09 -11.84
C SER A 40 14.59 -0.36 -10.48
N THR A 41 15.04 0.29 -9.40
CA THR A 41 14.51 0.13 -8.04
C THR A 41 13.58 1.27 -7.63
N GLU A 42 13.56 2.36 -8.39
CA GLU A 42 12.74 3.53 -8.12
C GLU A 42 11.40 3.41 -8.85
N ASN A 43 10.30 3.49 -8.11
CA ASN A 43 8.96 3.37 -8.68
C ASN A 43 8.47 4.74 -9.21
N PRO A 44 8.33 4.91 -10.55
CA PRO A 44 7.89 6.17 -11.14
C PRO A 44 6.41 6.49 -10.87
N CYS A 45 5.66 5.52 -10.33
CA CYS A 45 4.22 5.61 -10.07
C CYS A 45 3.90 6.11 -8.65
N SER A 46 4.89 6.56 -7.88
CA SER A 46 4.73 7.01 -6.49
C SER A 46 3.70 8.14 -6.34
N PHE A 47 3.60 9.05 -7.30
CA PHE A 47 2.59 10.11 -7.28
C PHE A 47 1.15 9.56 -7.43
N LEU A 48 0.94 8.54 -8.27
CA LEU A 48 -0.37 7.88 -8.41
C LEU A 48 -0.75 7.15 -7.14
N PHE A 49 0.23 6.54 -6.47
CA PHE A 49 0.02 5.93 -5.17
C PHE A 49 -0.42 6.98 -4.14
N GLN A 50 0.21 8.15 -4.11
CA GLN A 50 -0.16 9.23 -3.18
C GLN A 50 -1.61 9.69 -3.40
N GLU A 51 -2.04 9.90 -4.65
CA GLU A 51 -3.43 10.28 -4.95
C GLU A 51 -4.42 9.20 -4.50
N PHE A 52 -4.11 7.92 -4.78
CA PHE A 52 -4.93 6.80 -4.34
C PHE A 52 -4.99 6.67 -2.81
N ALA A 53 -3.84 6.74 -2.12
CA ALA A 53 -3.74 6.65 -0.68
C ALA A 53 -4.49 7.79 0.02
N GLN A 54 -4.43 9.01 -0.51
CA GLN A 54 -5.22 10.14 0.00
C GLN A 54 -6.73 9.86 -0.11
N CYS A 55 -7.19 9.30 -1.23
CA CYS A 55 -8.60 8.91 -1.37
C CYS A 55 -9.02 7.87 -0.32
N ILE A 56 -8.18 6.86 -0.09
CA ILE A 56 -8.43 5.84 0.94
C ILE A 56 -8.44 6.45 2.35
N ASN A 57 -7.51 7.35 2.66
CA ASN A 57 -7.48 8.06 3.95
C ASN A 57 -8.79 8.80 4.21
N VAL A 58 -9.31 9.53 3.22
CA VAL A 58 -10.61 10.20 3.34
C VAL A 58 -11.74 9.19 3.58
N ALA A 59 -11.75 8.09 2.84
CA ALA A 59 -12.78 7.05 3.00
C ALA A 59 -12.72 6.35 4.38
N LEU A 60 -11.52 6.13 4.93
CA LEU A 60 -11.31 5.59 6.28
C LEU A 60 -11.88 6.53 7.35
N LEU A 61 -11.54 7.82 7.26
CA LEU A 61 -12.00 8.83 8.22
C LEU A 61 -13.53 9.02 8.17
N LEU A 62 -14.14 8.92 6.98
CA LEU A 62 -15.61 8.92 6.83
C LEU A 62 -16.31 7.71 7.47
N LYS A 63 -15.57 6.66 7.83
CA LYS A 63 -16.05 5.46 8.51
C LYS A 63 -15.63 5.39 9.97
N ASP A 64 -15.12 6.49 10.53
CA ASP A 64 -14.59 6.58 11.89
C ASP A 64 -13.44 5.59 12.16
N PHE A 65 -12.71 5.21 11.11
CA PHE A 65 -11.46 4.45 11.24
C PHE A 65 -10.26 5.39 11.32
N LYS A 66 -9.19 4.92 11.97
CA LYS A 66 -7.89 5.60 11.95
C LYS A 66 -7.39 5.75 10.51
N SER A 67 -6.78 6.88 10.20
CA SER A 67 -6.07 7.05 8.92
C SER A 67 -4.86 6.09 8.84
N ILE A 68 -4.33 5.91 7.62
CA ILE A 68 -3.13 5.07 7.40
C ILE A 68 -1.94 5.57 8.25
N GLU A 69 -1.85 6.88 8.45
CA GLU A 69 -0.79 7.56 9.21
C GLU A 69 -0.93 7.35 10.72
N GLU A 70 -2.17 7.30 11.23
CA GLU A 70 -2.45 7.14 12.66
C GLU A 70 -2.47 5.69 13.13
N PHE A 71 -2.62 4.73 12.22
CA PHE A 71 -2.64 3.31 12.54
C PHE A 71 -1.32 2.90 13.22
N GLN A 72 -1.35 2.10 14.28
CA GLN A 72 -0.17 1.68 15.05
C GLN A 72 -0.11 0.16 15.20
N GLU A 73 1.02 -0.38 15.69
CA GLU A 73 1.16 -1.83 15.93
C GLU A 73 0.06 -2.36 16.86
N GLY A 74 -0.28 -1.62 17.91
CA GLY A 74 -1.35 -1.99 18.83
C GLY A 74 -2.76 -1.99 18.23
N ASP A 75 -2.94 -1.52 17.00
CA ASP A 75 -4.22 -1.60 16.27
C ASP A 75 -4.35 -2.90 15.47
N LEU A 76 -3.29 -3.71 15.41
CA LEU A 76 -3.32 -5.01 14.76
C LEU A 76 -4.16 -6.02 15.57
N PRO A 77 -4.84 -6.95 14.88
CA PRO A 77 -5.46 -8.10 15.53
C PRO A 77 -4.47 -8.91 16.39
N ASP A 78 -4.95 -9.51 17.48
CA ASP A 78 -4.13 -10.25 18.46
C ASP A 78 -3.32 -11.38 17.81
N ASP A 79 -3.89 -12.08 16.83
CA ASP A 79 -3.24 -13.17 16.08
C ASP A 79 -2.08 -12.68 15.22
N ILE A 80 -2.16 -11.45 14.69
CA ILE A 80 -1.04 -10.83 13.97
C ILE A 80 0.04 -10.37 14.95
N ASN A 81 -0.35 -9.80 16.09
CA ASN A 81 0.60 -9.38 17.13
C ASN A 81 1.41 -10.57 17.65
N GLU A 82 0.78 -11.70 17.93
CA GLU A 82 1.45 -12.94 18.34
C GLU A 82 2.48 -13.39 17.29
N PHE A 83 2.09 -13.43 16.01
CA PHE A 83 3.00 -13.80 14.92
C PHE A 83 4.22 -12.87 14.81
N ILE A 84 4.03 -11.55 14.92
CA ILE A 84 5.12 -10.56 14.86
C ILE A 84 6.13 -10.82 15.99
N GLN A 85 5.64 -11.06 17.20
CA GLN A 85 6.48 -11.30 18.38
C GLN A 85 7.23 -12.63 18.26
N GLU A 86 6.54 -13.71 17.90
CA GLU A 86 7.14 -15.05 17.73
C GLU A 86 8.27 -15.05 16.69
N ASN A 87 8.11 -14.29 15.62
CA ASN A 87 9.07 -14.24 14.52
C ASN A 87 10.07 -13.08 14.64
N ASN A 88 10.03 -12.31 15.74
CA ASN A 88 10.87 -11.14 15.97
C ASN A 88 10.87 -10.16 14.77
N ILE A 89 9.69 -9.95 14.18
CA ILE A 89 9.50 -9.08 13.02
C ILE A 89 9.48 -7.63 13.53
N LYS A 90 10.29 -6.75 12.94
CA LYS A 90 10.21 -5.32 13.23
C LYS A 90 9.05 -4.70 12.45
N PHE A 91 8.01 -4.29 13.15
CA PHE A 91 6.92 -3.54 12.56
C PHE A 91 7.36 -2.07 12.35
N ASP A 92 7.91 -1.78 11.17
CA ASP A 92 8.36 -0.44 10.82
C ASP A 92 7.22 0.37 10.16
N ILE A 93 6.60 1.25 10.95
CA ILE A 93 5.53 2.16 10.52
C ILE A 93 6.01 3.10 9.40
N ALA A 94 7.31 3.42 9.35
CA ALA A 94 7.88 4.34 8.38
C ALA A 94 7.88 3.79 6.93
N ASN A 95 7.67 2.48 6.74
CA ASN A 95 7.68 1.83 5.42
C ASN A 95 6.28 1.55 4.86
N ARG A 96 5.20 2.02 5.49
CA ARG A 96 3.82 1.63 5.13
C ARG A 96 3.28 2.17 3.79
N GLY A 97 4.05 2.96 3.05
CA GLY A 97 3.61 3.46 1.74
C GLY A 97 4.71 4.01 0.82
N GLY A 98 5.98 3.77 1.12
CA GLY A 98 7.06 4.45 0.40
C GLY A 98 8.01 3.47 -0.26
N PHE A 99 7.98 3.42 -1.60
CA PHE A 99 9.22 3.38 -2.39
C PHE A 99 9.98 4.70 -2.17
N GLY A 100 10.24 5.04 -0.91
CA GLY A 100 10.92 6.24 -0.47
C GLY A 100 12.41 5.93 -0.41
N ASN A 101 13.20 6.81 -1.01
CA ASN A 101 14.64 6.73 -1.06
C ASN A 101 15.22 6.49 0.33
N LYS A 102 15.93 5.38 0.49
CA LYS A 102 16.91 5.25 1.57
C LYS A 102 18.09 6.13 1.17
N GLU A 103 18.26 7.24 1.87
CA GLU A 103 19.61 7.80 2.05
C GLU A 103 20.42 6.90 2.98
#